data_AF-A0AAD5U4F2-F1
#
_entry.id   AF-A0AAD5U4F2-F1
#
_cell.length_a   1.000
_cell.length_b   1.000
_cell.length_c   1.000
_cell.angle_alpha   90.00
_cell.angle_beta   90.00
_cell.angle_gamma   90.00
#
_symmetry.space_group_name_H-M   'P 1'
#
loop_
_entity.id
_entity.type
_entity.pdbx_description
1 polymer ?
#
loop_
_entity_poly.entity_id
_entity_poly.type
_entity_poly.pdbx_seq_one_letter_code
_entity_poly.pdbx_strand_id
1 'polypeptide(L)'
;MYLQRIKDIENEMARTQKNKATNQHLGILKAKLAKLRRELITPSGGGGGGPGIGFDVAKTGVARVGFVGFPSVGKSTLMSKMTGTHSEVGAYEFTTLTTGAILVFKTKGIIEGAKDGKGRGKQVIAVARTCSLIFIVLDVLKPLGDKKIIEKELEGFGIRLNKTPPNITIKRKEKGGISVSSMVQQTHLNNDEIKAVLGEYKIHNADVSLRQDINIDEFIDVIEANRIYIPCIYVLNKIDQISIEELDIIYKIPHSIPISAHHEWNFDDLLEKMWEYLDLIRIYTKPKGQLPDYSQPVVMRHSNCTVEDFCNQIHKSIIKDFRNALIWGSSVKHNPQKVGKEHILADEDVVQILKKI
;
A
#
# COMPACT_ATOMS: atom_id res chain seq x y z
N MET A 1 26.05 -8.63 9.32
CA MET A 1 26.38 -9.57 8.21
C MET A 1 25.50 -9.37 6.97
N TYR A 2 24.15 -9.37 7.08
CA TYR A 2 23.25 -9.21 5.93
C TYR A 2 23.35 -7.86 5.19
N LEU A 3 23.44 -6.74 5.92
CA LEU A 3 23.55 -5.40 5.32
C LEU A 3 24.82 -5.23 4.47
N GLN A 4 25.94 -5.84 4.89
CA GLN A 4 27.17 -5.82 4.11
C GLN A 4 27.02 -6.58 2.80
N ARG A 5 26.45 -7.81 2.85
CA ARG A 5 26.17 -8.61 1.64
C ARG A 5 25.24 -7.89 0.66
N ILE A 6 24.22 -7.19 1.17
CA ILE A 6 23.32 -6.36 0.35
C ILE A 6 24.12 -5.26 -0.35
N LYS A 7 24.95 -4.52 0.39
CA LYS A 7 25.78 -3.44 -0.16
C LYS A 7 26.78 -3.97 -1.20
N ASP A 8 27.38 -5.13 -0.97
CA ASP A 8 28.33 -5.74 -1.90
C ASP A 8 27.63 -6.10 -3.22
N ILE A 9 26.43 -6.69 -3.16
CA ILE A 9 25.61 -7.00 -4.35
C ILE A 9 25.17 -5.71 -5.07
N GLU A 10 24.75 -4.68 -4.34
CA GLU A 10 24.36 -3.39 -4.94
C GLU A 10 25.54 -2.73 -5.67
N ASN A 11 26.74 -2.77 -5.07
CA ASN A 11 27.95 -2.25 -5.70
C ASN A 11 28.33 -3.07 -6.93
N GLU A 12 28.18 -4.39 -6.88
CA GLU A 12 28.43 -5.28 -8.02
C GLU A 12 27.46 -5.02 -9.17
N MET A 13 26.17 -4.83 -8.88
CA MET A 13 25.18 -4.45 -9.87
C MET A 13 25.47 -3.07 -10.48
N ALA A 14 25.92 -2.11 -9.67
CA ALA A 14 26.22 -0.74 -10.13
C ALA A 14 27.41 -0.67 -11.10
N ARG A 15 28.44 -1.52 -10.90
CA ARG A 15 29.62 -1.57 -11.78
C ARG A 15 29.42 -2.41 -13.05
N THR A 16 28.39 -3.27 -13.08
CA THR A 16 28.18 -4.23 -14.18
C THR A 16 27.33 -3.59 -15.27
N GLN A 17 27.87 -3.48 -16.48
CA GLN A 17 27.10 -3.01 -17.64
C GLN A 17 26.07 -4.06 -18.09
N LYS A 18 24.86 -3.60 -18.45
CA LYS A 18 23.78 -4.47 -18.93
C LYS A 18 24.00 -4.83 -20.40
N ASN A 19 24.29 -6.10 -20.67
CA ASN A 19 24.43 -6.65 -22.02
C ASN A 19 23.97 -8.12 -22.05
N LYS A 20 23.91 -8.73 -23.24
CA LYS A 20 23.42 -10.11 -23.43
C LYS A 20 24.18 -11.14 -22.57
N ALA A 21 25.47 -10.93 -22.30
CA ALA A 21 26.29 -11.84 -21.50
C ALA A 21 26.10 -11.64 -19.99
N THR A 22 25.86 -10.41 -19.53
CA THR A 22 25.73 -10.08 -18.10
C THR A 22 24.30 -10.13 -17.59
N ASN A 23 23.30 -10.10 -18.49
CA ASN A 23 21.88 -10.13 -18.16
C ASN A 23 21.50 -11.30 -17.23
N GLN A 24 22.00 -12.51 -17.51
CA GLN A 24 21.76 -13.67 -16.66
C GLN A 24 22.33 -13.48 -15.25
N HIS A 25 23.57 -12.97 -15.15
CA HIS A 25 24.23 -12.70 -13.87
C HIS A 25 23.50 -11.61 -13.08
N LEU A 26 23.11 -10.52 -13.74
CA LEU A 26 22.31 -9.45 -13.15
C LEU A 26 20.97 -9.97 -12.61
N GLY A 27 20.33 -10.92 -13.30
CA GLY A 27 19.13 -11.58 -12.82
C GLY A 27 19.34 -12.39 -11.55
N ILE A 28 20.45 -13.12 -11.46
CA ILE A 28 20.85 -13.86 -10.25
C ILE A 28 21.12 -12.89 -9.10
N LEU A 29 21.85 -11.81 -9.35
CA LEU A 29 22.14 -10.78 -8.33
C LEU A 29 20.86 -10.14 -7.80
N LYS A 30 19.90 -9.81 -8.68
CA LYS A 30 18.58 -9.29 -8.28
C LYS A 30 17.79 -10.28 -7.44
N ALA A 31 17.76 -11.56 -7.82
CA ALA A 31 17.11 -12.61 -7.05
C ALA A 31 17.75 -12.80 -5.67
N LYS A 32 19.08 -12.80 -5.58
CA LYS A 32 19.81 -12.84 -4.30
C LYS A 32 19.50 -11.63 -3.43
N LEU A 33 19.50 -10.43 -4.02
CA LEU A 33 19.18 -9.18 -3.32
C LEU A 33 17.76 -9.21 -2.73
N ALA A 34 16.78 -9.68 -3.51
CA ALA A 34 15.39 -9.80 -3.08
C ALA A 34 15.24 -10.76 -1.88
N LYS A 35 15.91 -11.92 -1.89
CA LYS A 35 15.92 -12.86 -0.77
C LYS A 35 16.53 -12.26 0.49
N LEU A 36 17.69 -11.61 0.38
CA LEU A 36 18.36 -10.97 1.52
C LEU A 36 17.49 -9.85 2.12
N ARG A 37 16.81 -9.07 1.28
CA ARG A 37 15.87 -8.03 1.73
C ARG A 37 14.65 -8.64 2.44
N ARG A 38 14.12 -9.76 1.97
CA ARG A 38 13.05 -10.49 2.68
C ARG A 38 13.49 -10.96 4.08
N GLU A 39 14.72 -11.46 4.21
CA GLU A 39 15.26 -11.89 5.52
C GLU A 39 15.38 -10.72 6.50
N LEU A 40 15.53 -9.47 6.04
CA LEU A 40 15.50 -8.30 6.91
C LEU A 40 14.10 -8.00 7.46
N ILE A 41 13.06 -8.28 6.67
CA ILE A 41 11.64 -8.01 7.00
C ILE A 41 11.07 -9.11 7.87
N THR A 42 11.49 -10.36 7.66
CA THR A 42 11.00 -11.51 8.43
C THR A 42 11.55 -11.40 9.87
N PRO A 43 10.70 -11.40 10.91
CA PRO A 43 11.19 -11.29 12.28
C PRO A 43 12.04 -12.52 12.62
N SER A 44 13.24 -12.27 13.14
CA SER A 44 14.15 -13.31 13.63
C SER A 44 13.57 -13.93 14.90
N GLY A 45 12.71 -14.92 14.78
CA GLY A 45 12.08 -15.56 15.94
C GLY A 45 11.08 -16.63 15.54
N GLY A 46 11.57 -17.84 15.23
CA GLY A 46 10.75 -19.04 15.26
C GLY A 46 10.49 -19.42 16.71
N GLY A 47 9.29 -19.09 17.22
CA GLY A 47 8.82 -19.47 18.54
C GLY A 47 7.36 -19.04 18.66
N GLY A 48 6.45 -20.01 18.76
CA GLY A 48 5.01 -19.83 18.62
C GLY A 48 4.42 -18.66 19.40
N GLY A 49 3.65 -17.82 18.70
CA GLY A 49 2.92 -16.71 19.31
C GLY A 49 2.40 -15.70 18.30
N GLY A 50 1.57 -16.15 17.34
CA GLY A 50 0.85 -15.27 16.40
C GLY A 50 1.73 -14.37 15.52
N PRO A 51 1.17 -13.70 14.50
CA PRO A 51 1.91 -12.73 13.73
C PRO A 51 2.12 -11.46 14.57
N GLY A 52 3.34 -11.25 15.09
CA GLY A 52 3.82 -9.95 15.56
C GLY A 52 3.96 -9.78 17.07
N ILE A 53 5.09 -10.18 17.65
CA ILE A 53 5.49 -9.73 18.99
C ILE A 53 6.26 -8.40 18.84
N GLY A 54 5.58 -7.32 19.25
CA GLY A 54 6.13 -5.97 19.46
C GLY A 54 5.75 -4.97 18.37
N PHE A 55 4.82 -4.08 18.69
CA PHE A 55 4.43 -2.88 17.90
C PHE A 55 3.43 -3.09 16.75
N ASP A 56 2.51 -4.05 16.87
CA ASP A 56 1.26 -3.96 16.11
C ASP A 56 0.43 -2.82 16.73
N VAL A 57 0.51 -1.62 16.15
CA VAL A 57 -0.42 -0.54 16.50
C VAL A 57 -1.81 -1.09 16.22
N ALA A 58 -2.58 -1.27 17.29
CA ALA A 58 -3.92 -1.86 17.23
C ALA A 58 -4.66 -1.33 16.00
N LYS A 59 -5.26 -2.21 15.22
CA LYS A 59 -6.01 -1.86 14.00
C LYS A 59 -7.25 -1.06 14.38
N THR A 60 -7.04 0.22 14.68
CA THR A 60 -8.07 1.22 14.90
C THR A 60 -8.25 1.99 13.59
N GLY A 61 -9.50 2.14 13.16
CA GLY A 61 -9.84 2.73 11.87
C GLY A 61 -9.94 1.71 10.71
N VAL A 62 -10.60 2.16 9.64
CA VAL A 62 -10.92 1.39 8.43
C VAL A 62 -9.79 1.48 7.40
N ALA A 63 -9.09 2.63 7.42
CA ALA A 63 -7.96 2.94 6.57
C ALA A 63 -6.80 3.54 7.37
N ARG A 64 -5.57 3.35 6.86
CA ARG A 64 -4.36 3.97 7.42
C ARG A 64 -3.63 4.73 6.33
N VAL A 65 -3.28 5.98 6.60
CA VAL A 65 -2.53 6.85 5.68
C VAL A 65 -1.16 7.14 6.28
N GLY A 66 -0.11 6.70 5.60
CA GLY A 66 1.27 6.90 6.04
C GLY A 66 1.90 8.12 5.40
N PHE A 67 2.59 8.97 6.18
CA PHE A 67 3.28 10.15 5.65
C PHE A 67 4.79 9.94 5.60
N VAL A 68 5.32 9.86 4.38
CA VAL A 68 6.73 9.66 4.07
C VAL A 68 7.29 10.93 3.41
N GLY A 69 8.49 11.34 3.81
CA GLY A 69 9.11 12.57 3.31
C GLY A 69 10.30 12.95 4.18
N PHE A 70 11.24 13.69 3.59
CA PHE A 70 12.42 14.20 4.30
C PHE A 70 12.03 15.22 5.38
N PRO A 71 12.94 15.54 6.32
CA PRO A 71 12.78 16.70 7.18
C PRO A 71 12.56 17.98 6.36
N SER A 72 11.86 18.96 6.93
CA SER A 72 11.70 20.31 6.34
C SER A 72 10.92 20.42 5.02
N VAL A 73 10.29 19.36 4.53
CA VAL A 73 9.34 19.38 3.40
C VAL A 73 7.92 19.81 3.81
N GLY A 74 7.69 20.15 5.09
CA GLY A 74 6.38 20.57 5.61
C GLY A 74 5.43 19.44 6.03
N LYS A 75 5.92 18.20 6.13
CA LYS A 75 5.14 17.03 6.57
C LYS A 75 4.42 17.23 7.91
N SER A 76 5.10 17.78 8.92
CA SER A 76 4.49 18.00 10.25
C SER A 76 3.35 19.03 10.18
N THR A 77 3.56 20.11 9.41
CA THR A 77 2.57 21.17 9.23
C THR A 77 1.33 20.62 8.54
N LEU A 78 1.52 19.86 7.46
CA LEU A 78 0.44 19.18 6.75
C LEU A 78 -0.36 18.26 7.68
N MET A 79 0.34 17.40 8.43
CA MET A 79 -0.32 16.50 9.39
C MET A 79 -1.15 17.26 10.42
N SER A 80 -0.56 18.23 11.13
CA SER A 80 -1.26 18.98 12.18
C SER A 80 -2.52 19.68 11.67
N LYS A 81 -2.45 20.25 10.46
CA LYS A 81 -3.57 20.95 9.84
C LYS A 81 -4.67 20.00 9.36
N MET A 82 -4.30 18.86 8.76
CA MET A 82 -5.27 17.84 8.36
C MET A 82 -5.97 17.17 9.55
N THR A 83 -5.29 17.03 10.69
CA THR A 83 -5.85 16.31 11.86
C THR A 83 -6.46 17.24 12.90
N GLY A 84 -6.47 18.56 12.69
CA GLY A 84 -7.02 19.55 13.62
C GLY A 84 -6.35 19.54 15.01
N THR A 85 -5.18 18.93 15.14
CA THR A 85 -4.48 18.67 16.41
C THR A 85 -3.04 19.14 16.29
N HIS A 86 -2.58 19.96 17.23
CA HIS A 86 -1.18 20.34 17.30
C HIS A 86 -0.35 19.07 17.53
N SER A 87 0.49 18.70 16.56
CA SER A 87 1.49 17.64 16.74
C SER A 87 2.37 18.03 17.93
N GLU A 88 2.12 17.43 19.10
CA GLU A 88 3.06 17.54 20.21
C GLU A 88 4.41 17.04 19.71
N VAL A 89 5.45 17.86 19.91
CA VAL A 89 6.85 17.49 19.65
C VAL A 89 7.29 16.55 20.77
N GLY A 90 6.62 15.40 20.88
CA GLY A 90 7.00 14.31 21.77
C GLY A 90 8.06 13.45 21.09
N ALA A 91 9.08 13.04 21.84
CA ALA A 91 10.20 12.22 21.38
C ALA A 91 9.83 10.75 21.03
N TYR A 92 8.56 10.50 20.71
CA TYR A 92 8.07 9.20 20.24
C TYR A 92 7.78 9.29 18.74
N GLU A 93 8.52 8.52 17.94
CA GLU A 93 8.58 8.61 16.47
C GLU A 93 7.30 8.12 15.74
N PHE A 94 6.23 7.87 16.48
CA PHE A 94 4.92 7.46 15.97
C PHE A 94 3.82 8.29 16.65
N THR A 95 3.53 9.46 16.12
CA THR A 95 2.35 10.23 16.54
C THR A 95 1.15 9.65 15.80
N THR A 96 0.32 8.87 16.48
CA THR A 96 -1.02 8.47 16.03
C THR A 96 -2.00 9.60 16.29
N LEU A 97 -2.57 10.16 15.23
CA LEU A 97 -3.70 11.08 15.32
C LEU A 97 -4.86 10.41 14.58
N THR A 98 -5.92 10.13 15.35
CA THR A 98 -7.11 9.43 14.88
C THR A 98 -8.14 10.47 14.46
N THR A 99 -8.37 10.64 13.16
CA THR A 99 -9.58 11.32 12.65
C THR A 99 -10.62 10.24 12.35
N GLY A 100 -11.29 9.75 13.39
CA GLY A 100 -12.36 8.74 13.29
C GLY A 100 -11.91 7.42 12.65
N ALA A 101 -12.06 7.29 11.32
CA ALA A 101 -11.82 6.08 10.54
C ALA A 101 -10.42 6.00 9.88
N ILE A 102 -9.62 7.07 9.91
CA ILE A 102 -8.31 7.13 9.26
C ILE A 102 -7.21 7.32 10.31
N LEU A 103 -6.27 6.37 10.35
CA LEU A 103 -5.07 6.48 11.19
C LEU A 103 -3.94 7.13 10.39
N VAL A 104 -3.48 8.29 10.86
CA VAL A 104 -2.31 8.97 10.31
C VAL A 104 -1.08 8.68 11.17
N PHE A 105 0.02 8.26 10.55
CA PHE A 105 1.30 8.13 11.25
C PHE A 105 2.46 8.73 10.47
N LYS A 106 3.40 9.26 11.24
CA LYS A 106 4.62 9.90 10.75
C LYS A 106 5.76 8.89 10.76
N THR A 107 6.46 8.77 9.63
CA THR A 107 7.70 8.00 9.60
C THR A 107 8.90 8.94 9.75
N LYS A 108 9.48 9.06 10.95
CA LYS A 108 10.86 9.57 11.08
C LYS A 108 11.79 8.37 10.86
N GLY A 109 12.82 8.50 10.02
CA GLY A 109 13.86 7.47 9.90
C GLY A 109 13.70 6.38 8.83
N ILE A 110 12.70 6.41 7.92
CA ILE A 110 12.75 5.55 6.70
C ILE A 110 14.01 5.85 5.89
N ILE A 111 14.37 7.14 5.81
CA ILE A 111 15.34 7.61 4.83
C ILE A 111 16.78 7.64 5.38
N GLU A 112 16.96 7.87 6.69
CA GLU A 112 18.28 7.94 7.32
C GLU A 112 18.59 6.72 8.21
N GLY A 113 17.58 6.06 8.78
CA GLY A 113 17.75 5.02 9.80
C GLY A 113 17.87 3.58 9.29
N ALA A 114 17.59 3.32 8.01
CA ALA A 114 17.71 1.97 7.44
C ALA A 114 19.18 1.55 7.20
N LYS A 115 20.07 2.51 6.96
CA LYS A 115 21.51 2.27 6.75
C LYS A 115 22.28 1.98 8.04
N ASP A 116 21.85 2.55 9.16
CA ASP A 116 22.66 2.56 10.40
C ASP A 116 22.48 1.32 11.28
N GLY A 117 21.65 0.34 10.91
CA GLY A 117 21.48 -0.90 11.67
C GLY A 117 20.90 -0.73 13.08
N LYS A 118 20.64 0.50 13.53
CA LYS A 118 19.87 0.82 14.73
C LYS A 118 18.43 0.37 14.46
N GLY A 119 17.94 -0.65 15.17
CA GLY A 119 16.71 -1.41 14.89
C GLY A 119 15.38 -0.63 14.68
N ARG A 120 15.40 0.70 14.71
CA ARG A 120 14.27 1.60 14.47
C ARG A 120 13.83 1.63 13.00
N GLY A 121 14.75 1.50 12.03
CA GLY A 121 14.39 1.50 10.60
C GLY A 121 13.38 0.39 10.25
N LYS A 122 13.61 -0.82 10.75
CA LYS A 122 12.71 -1.99 10.55
C LYS A 122 11.28 -1.75 11.05
N GLN A 123 11.14 -1.04 12.17
CA GLN A 123 9.83 -0.75 12.76
C GLN A 123 9.02 0.18 11.86
N VAL A 124 9.65 1.25 11.37
CA VAL A 124 8.99 2.25 10.53
C VAL A 124 8.48 1.64 9.20
N ILE A 125 9.22 0.65 8.69
CA ILE A 125 8.88 -0.11 7.49
C ILE A 125 7.72 -1.08 7.74
N ALA A 126 7.71 -1.75 8.89
CA ALA A 126 6.60 -2.62 9.26
C ALA A 126 5.28 -1.83 9.31
N VAL A 127 5.30 -0.61 9.88
CA VAL A 127 4.11 0.25 9.89
C VAL A 127 3.73 0.71 8.47
N ALA A 128 4.70 1.10 7.62
CA ALA A 128 4.45 1.46 6.22
C ALA A 128 3.77 0.33 5.41
N ARG A 129 4.10 -0.93 5.71
CA ARG A 129 3.47 -2.11 5.10
C ARG A 129 2.00 -2.31 5.52
N THR A 130 1.58 -1.71 6.63
CA THR A 130 0.19 -1.74 7.09
C THR A 130 -0.67 -0.58 6.57
N CYS A 131 -0.06 0.35 5.83
CA CYS A 131 -0.76 1.45 5.18
C CYS A 131 -1.76 0.95 4.14
N SER A 132 -2.83 1.69 4.02
CA SER A 132 -3.81 1.57 2.94
C SER A 132 -3.49 2.56 1.82
N LEU A 133 -2.84 3.67 2.17
CA LEU A 133 -2.39 4.72 1.27
C LEU A 133 -1.13 5.35 1.85
N ILE A 134 -0.22 5.78 0.98
CA ILE A 134 0.99 6.52 1.38
C ILE A 134 0.98 7.91 0.74
N PHE A 135 1.22 8.94 1.53
CA PHE A 135 1.57 10.26 1.06
C PHE A 135 3.09 10.39 1.04
N ILE A 136 3.64 10.64 -0.15
CA ILE A 136 5.04 11.04 -0.32
C ILE A 136 5.06 12.55 -0.41
N VAL A 137 5.44 13.21 0.69
CA VAL A 137 5.53 14.67 0.78
C VAL A 137 6.90 15.11 0.28
N LEU A 138 6.88 15.94 -0.76
CA LEU A 138 8.06 16.46 -1.44
C LEU A 138 8.03 17.99 -1.44
N ASP A 139 9.21 18.58 -1.53
CA ASP A 139 9.38 19.99 -1.83
C ASP A 139 9.31 20.20 -3.35
N VAL A 140 8.39 21.04 -3.83
CA VAL A 140 8.16 21.25 -5.27
C VAL A 140 9.39 21.80 -6.00
N LEU A 141 10.31 22.47 -5.29
CA LEU A 141 11.54 23.01 -5.89
C LEU A 141 12.62 21.95 -6.12
N LYS A 142 12.58 20.83 -5.39
CA LYS A 142 13.57 19.75 -5.50
C LYS A 142 12.97 18.34 -5.35
N PRO A 143 11.90 18.00 -6.09
CA PRO A 143 11.14 16.78 -5.82
C PRO A 143 11.86 15.51 -6.33
N LEU A 144 12.67 15.61 -7.38
CA LEU A 144 13.19 14.45 -8.12
C LEU A 144 14.19 13.61 -7.31
N GLY A 145 15.14 14.27 -6.65
CA GLY A 145 16.16 13.59 -5.83
C GLY A 145 15.51 12.86 -4.66
N ASP A 146 14.64 13.57 -3.93
CA ASP A 146 13.97 13.05 -2.76
C ASP A 146 13.00 11.91 -3.11
N LYS A 147 12.22 12.08 -4.19
CA LYS A 147 11.32 11.06 -4.74
C LYS A 147 12.08 9.76 -5.02
N LYS A 148 13.18 9.83 -5.76
CA LYS A 148 13.97 8.65 -6.15
C LYS A 148 14.52 7.88 -4.95
N ILE A 149 14.95 8.58 -3.91
CA ILE A 149 15.45 7.96 -2.68
C ILE A 149 14.31 7.26 -1.94
N ILE A 150 13.19 7.95 -1.75
CA ILE A 150 12.03 7.41 -1.04
C ILE A 150 11.47 6.17 -1.75
N GLU A 151 11.29 6.23 -3.07
CA GLU A 151 10.82 5.10 -3.87
C GLU A 151 11.75 3.89 -3.76
N LYS A 152 13.07 4.12 -3.89
CA LYS A 152 14.06 3.05 -3.78
C LYS A 152 14.01 2.35 -2.42
N GLU A 153 13.89 3.11 -1.34
CA GLU A 153 13.78 2.55 0.02
C GLU A 153 12.49 1.74 0.19
N LEU A 154 11.33 2.32 -0.16
CA LEU A 154 10.03 1.63 -0.07
C LEU A 154 9.99 0.35 -0.92
N GLU A 155 10.49 0.41 -2.16
CA GLU A 155 10.60 -0.74 -3.05
C GLU A 155 11.55 -1.81 -2.50
N GLY A 156 12.63 -1.38 -1.83
CA GLY A 156 13.56 -2.26 -1.12
C GLY A 156 12.92 -3.08 -0.02
N PHE A 157 11.84 -2.58 0.59
CA PHE A 157 11.09 -3.30 1.61
C PHE A 157 9.85 -4.03 1.10
N GLY A 158 9.74 -4.17 -0.23
CA GLY A 158 8.69 -4.93 -0.88
C GLY A 158 7.35 -4.20 -0.96
N ILE A 159 7.34 -2.87 -0.80
CA ILE A 159 6.19 -2.03 -1.12
C ILE A 159 6.26 -1.68 -2.61
N ARG A 160 5.12 -1.72 -3.30
CA ARG A 160 4.98 -1.34 -4.71
C ARG A 160 3.95 -0.23 -4.79
N LEU A 161 4.44 0.97 -5.13
CA LEU A 161 3.63 2.18 -5.17
C LEU A 161 2.89 2.28 -6.51
N ASN A 162 1.58 2.54 -6.49
CA ASN A 162 0.77 2.75 -7.69
C ASN A 162 0.90 1.65 -8.77
N LYS A 163 1.15 0.40 -8.35
CA LYS A 163 1.28 -0.77 -9.23
C LYS A 163 0.22 -1.80 -8.87
N THR A 164 -0.17 -2.62 -9.84
CA THR A 164 -1.01 -3.81 -9.62
C THR A 164 -0.14 -5.08 -9.63
N PRO A 165 -0.54 -6.16 -8.93
CA PRO A 165 0.14 -7.43 -9.02
C PRO A 165 0.29 -7.92 -10.47
N PRO A 166 1.51 -8.31 -10.91
CA PRO A 166 1.71 -8.83 -12.25
C PRO A 166 0.87 -10.08 -12.55
N ASN A 167 0.23 -10.13 -13.72
CA ASN A 167 -0.56 -11.29 -14.17
C ASN A 167 0.34 -12.41 -14.69
N ILE A 168 1.02 -13.08 -13.76
CA ILE A 168 1.93 -14.20 -14.01
C ILE A 168 1.43 -15.41 -13.24
N THR A 169 1.41 -16.57 -13.88
CA THR A 169 1.10 -17.84 -13.21
C THR A 169 2.35 -18.71 -13.18
N ILE A 170 2.79 -19.11 -11.98
CA ILE A 170 3.90 -20.04 -11.78
C ILE A 170 3.36 -21.31 -11.11
N LYS A 171 3.28 -22.42 -11.86
CA LYS A 171 2.86 -23.73 -11.35
C LYS A 171 4.06 -24.63 -11.17
N ARG A 172 4.39 -25.01 -9.94
CA ARG A 172 5.50 -25.93 -9.67
C ARG A 172 5.12 -27.35 -10.12
N LYS A 173 6.09 -28.06 -10.67
CA LYS A 173 5.98 -29.45 -11.13
C LYS A 173 6.93 -30.35 -10.36
N GLU A 174 6.67 -31.65 -10.37
CA GLU A 174 7.60 -32.63 -9.80
C GLU A 174 8.80 -32.91 -10.73
N LYS A 175 8.55 -32.99 -12.04
CA LYS A 175 9.54 -33.31 -13.09
C LYS A 175 9.23 -32.54 -14.38
N GLY A 176 10.19 -32.48 -15.30
CA GLY A 176 10.00 -31.90 -16.65
C GLY A 176 10.68 -30.55 -16.90
N GLY A 177 11.49 -30.06 -15.96
CA GLY A 177 12.23 -28.80 -16.12
C GLY A 177 11.35 -27.55 -16.05
N ILE A 178 11.91 -26.42 -16.50
CA ILE A 178 11.21 -25.13 -16.55
C ILE A 178 10.65 -24.96 -17.96
N SER A 179 9.32 -24.90 -18.07
CA SER A 179 8.63 -24.52 -19.30
C SER A 179 8.14 -23.07 -19.16
N VAL A 180 8.37 -22.26 -20.20
CA VAL A 180 7.93 -20.86 -20.25
C VAL A 180 7.00 -20.71 -21.43
N SER A 181 5.78 -20.25 -21.17
CA SER A 181 4.76 -19.93 -22.17
C SER A 181 4.44 -18.44 -22.08
N SER A 182 4.50 -17.75 -23.20
CA SER A 182 4.22 -16.30 -23.27
C SER A 182 3.03 -16.08 -24.20
N MET A 183 1.98 -15.44 -23.69
CA MET A 183 0.82 -15.02 -24.50
C MET A 183 1.03 -13.65 -25.16
N VAL A 184 2.00 -12.88 -24.65
CA VAL A 184 2.37 -11.55 -25.14
C VAL A 184 3.88 -11.52 -25.41
N GLN A 185 4.29 -10.78 -26.45
CA GLN A 185 5.71 -10.58 -26.76
C GLN A 185 6.41 -9.92 -25.57
N GLN A 186 7.54 -10.50 -25.15
CA GLN A 186 8.34 -9.99 -24.05
C GLN A 186 9.44 -9.08 -24.61
N THR A 187 9.50 -7.83 -24.16
CA THR A 187 10.53 -6.87 -24.60
C THR A 187 11.66 -6.75 -23.59
N HIS A 188 11.40 -7.08 -22.33
CA HIS A 188 12.31 -6.81 -21.21
C HIS A 188 12.86 -8.05 -20.52
N LEU A 189 12.37 -9.25 -20.86
CA LEU A 189 12.67 -10.49 -20.16
C LEU A 189 12.95 -11.63 -21.13
N ASN A 190 14.07 -12.33 -20.91
CA ASN A 190 14.47 -13.50 -21.69
C ASN A 190 14.24 -14.81 -20.93
N ASN A 191 14.02 -15.90 -21.68
CA ASN A 191 13.85 -17.25 -21.11
C ASN A 191 15.03 -17.69 -20.21
N ASP A 192 16.25 -17.28 -20.56
CA ASP A 192 17.45 -17.61 -19.77
C ASP A 192 17.51 -16.85 -18.45
N GLU A 193 17.02 -15.61 -18.41
CA GLU A 193 16.92 -14.82 -17.18
C GLU A 193 15.87 -15.42 -16.24
N ILE A 194 14.72 -15.84 -16.78
CA ILE A 194 13.67 -16.55 -16.03
C ILE A 194 14.23 -17.82 -15.38
N LYS A 195 14.93 -18.64 -16.16
CA LYS A 195 15.56 -19.87 -15.66
C LYS A 195 16.62 -19.58 -14.60
N ALA A 196 17.42 -18.53 -14.77
CA ALA A 196 18.44 -18.15 -13.80
C ALA A 196 17.84 -17.69 -12.47
N VAL A 197 16.79 -16.87 -12.51
CA VAL A 197 16.05 -16.45 -11.32
C VAL A 197 15.42 -17.65 -10.63
N LEU A 198 14.69 -18.52 -11.35
CA LEU A 198 14.06 -19.71 -10.77
C LEU A 198 15.10 -20.68 -10.17
N GLY A 199 16.24 -20.86 -10.84
CA GLY A 199 17.36 -21.67 -10.37
C GLY A 199 17.94 -21.13 -9.06
N GLU A 200 18.10 -19.82 -8.94
CA GLU A 200 18.48 -19.18 -7.68
C GLU A 200 17.45 -19.51 -6.59
N TYR A 201 16.15 -19.43 -6.86
CA TYR A 201 15.08 -19.83 -5.92
C TYR A 201 14.95 -21.35 -5.68
N LYS A 202 15.85 -22.18 -6.20
CA LYS A 202 15.82 -23.66 -6.11
C LYS A 202 14.55 -24.27 -6.73
N ILE A 203 13.98 -23.60 -7.74
CA ILE A 203 12.82 -24.07 -8.48
C ILE A 203 13.33 -24.63 -9.82
N HIS A 204 13.49 -25.95 -9.89
CA HIS A 204 14.00 -26.63 -11.09
C HIS A 204 12.91 -27.14 -12.03
N ASN A 205 11.68 -27.29 -11.53
CA ASN A 205 10.54 -27.81 -12.29
C ASN A 205 9.33 -26.88 -12.11
N ALA A 206 8.96 -26.14 -13.15
CA ALA A 206 7.83 -25.22 -13.10
C ALA A 206 7.31 -24.85 -14.50
N ASP A 207 6.02 -24.62 -14.60
CA ASP A 207 5.39 -23.94 -15.73
C ASP A 207 5.18 -22.47 -15.39
N VAL A 208 5.77 -21.61 -16.22
CA VAL A 208 5.60 -20.16 -16.16
C VAL A 208 4.70 -19.76 -17.32
N SER A 209 3.59 -19.09 -17.02
CA SER A 209 2.72 -18.47 -18.02
C SER A 209 2.73 -16.96 -17.84
N LEU A 210 3.22 -16.25 -18.87
CA LEU A 210 3.32 -14.79 -18.93
C LEU A 210 2.14 -14.26 -19.76
N ARG A 211 1.25 -13.50 -19.11
CA ARG A 211 0.07 -12.89 -19.77
C ARG A 211 0.20 -11.40 -20.04
N GLN A 212 1.31 -10.80 -19.64
CA GLN A 212 1.63 -9.40 -19.84
C GLN A 212 3.13 -9.26 -20.14
N ASP A 213 3.57 -8.14 -20.73
CA ASP A 213 4.99 -7.82 -20.87
C ASP A 213 5.53 -7.38 -19.51
N ILE A 214 6.56 -8.07 -19.00
CA ILE A 214 7.07 -7.87 -17.64
C ILE A 214 8.58 -7.66 -17.62
N ASN A 215 9.03 -6.98 -16.58
CA ASN A 215 10.45 -6.93 -16.26
C ASN A 215 10.86 -8.01 -15.25
N ILE A 216 12.16 -8.16 -15.04
CA ILE A 216 12.72 -9.14 -14.12
C ILE A 216 12.36 -8.88 -12.65
N ASP A 217 12.15 -7.62 -12.25
CA ASP A 217 11.82 -7.26 -10.87
C ASP A 217 10.38 -7.66 -10.55
N GLU A 218 9.45 -7.48 -11.50
CA GLU A 218 8.06 -7.94 -11.42
C GLU A 218 7.96 -9.47 -11.40
N PHE A 219 8.83 -10.16 -12.15
CA PHE A 219 8.92 -11.62 -12.08
C PHE A 219 9.36 -12.10 -10.70
N ILE A 220 10.38 -11.45 -10.11
CA ILE A 220 10.85 -11.72 -8.74
C ILE A 220 9.75 -11.41 -7.71
N ASP A 221 8.95 -10.36 -7.92
CA ASP A 221 7.86 -9.99 -7.03
C ASP A 221 6.79 -11.07 -6.91
N VAL A 222 6.45 -11.74 -8.02
CA VAL A 222 5.52 -12.87 -8.01
C VAL A 222 6.11 -14.11 -7.32
N ILE A 223 7.41 -14.37 -7.48
CA ILE A 223 8.08 -15.49 -6.79
C ILE A 223 8.14 -15.26 -5.28
N GLU A 224 8.39 -14.02 -4.84
CA GLU A 224 8.52 -13.69 -3.44
C GLU A 224 7.17 -13.73 -2.70
N ALA A 225 6.06 -13.43 -3.37
CA ALA A 225 4.67 -13.42 -2.85
C ALA A 225 4.43 -12.55 -1.59
N ASN A 226 5.46 -11.93 -1.01
CA ASN A 226 5.42 -11.08 0.18
C ASN A 226 5.50 -9.58 -0.16
N ARG A 227 5.02 -9.22 -1.36
CA ARG A 227 4.94 -7.84 -1.84
C ARG A 227 3.58 -7.26 -1.51
N ILE A 228 3.58 -5.98 -1.15
CA ILE A 228 2.37 -5.23 -0.86
C ILE A 228 2.27 -4.11 -1.88
N TYR A 229 1.10 -4.02 -2.50
CA TYR A 229 0.80 -3.01 -3.51
C TYR A 229 -0.05 -1.95 -2.82
N ILE A 230 0.47 -0.73 -2.71
CA ILE A 230 -0.16 0.35 -1.96
C ILE A 230 -0.30 1.55 -2.89
N PRO A 231 -1.51 2.15 -2.99
CA PRO A 231 -1.68 3.41 -3.69
C PRO A 231 -0.88 4.52 -2.98
N CYS A 232 -0.41 5.48 -3.75
CA CYS A 232 0.48 6.53 -3.30
C CYS A 232 0.13 7.86 -3.96
N ILE A 233 0.03 8.92 -3.15
CA ILE A 233 -0.14 10.30 -3.64
C ILE A 233 1.16 11.07 -3.39
N TYR A 234 1.70 11.67 -4.43
CA TYR A 234 2.84 12.58 -4.33
C TYR A 234 2.32 13.97 -3.97
N VAL A 235 2.55 14.37 -2.72
CA VAL A 235 2.13 15.67 -2.20
C VAL A 235 3.26 16.66 -2.45
N LEU A 236 3.10 17.51 -3.45
CA LEU A 236 4.09 18.50 -3.87
C LEU A 236 3.83 19.80 -3.08
N ASN A 237 4.56 19.98 -1.99
CA ASN A 237 4.37 21.08 -1.08
C ASN A 237 5.20 22.32 -1.46
N LYS A 238 4.84 23.47 -0.90
CA LYS A 238 5.46 24.80 -1.11
C LYS A 238 5.16 25.44 -2.46
N ILE A 239 3.94 25.26 -2.95
CA ILE A 239 3.51 25.86 -4.22
C ILE A 239 3.39 27.39 -4.16
N ASP A 240 3.47 27.97 -2.96
CA ASP A 240 3.65 29.41 -2.75
C ASP A 240 4.94 29.97 -3.37
N GLN A 241 5.87 29.11 -3.80
CA GLN A 241 7.16 29.48 -4.38
C GLN A 241 7.24 29.28 -5.90
N ILE A 242 6.15 28.87 -6.54
CA ILE A 242 6.08 28.65 -7.99
C ILE A 242 5.02 29.54 -8.62
N SER A 243 5.14 29.74 -9.93
CA SER A 243 4.16 30.45 -10.75
C SER A 243 2.92 29.61 -11.07
N ILE A 244 1.87 30.26 -11.57
CA ILE A 244 0.62 29.59 -11.98
C ILE A 244 0.88 28.70 -13.19
N GLU A 245 1.75 29.13 -14.12
CA GLU A 245 2.11 28.36 -15.31
C GLU A 245 2.85 27.06 -14.95
N GLU A 246 3.71 27.10 -13.91
CA GLU A 246 4.38 25.91 -13.39
C GLU A 246 3.40 24.97 -12.68
N LEU A 247 2.41 25.53 -11.98
CA LEU A 247 1.35 24.76 -11.32
C LEU A 247 0.53 23.94 -12.32
N ASP A 248 0.19 24.50 -13.49
CA ASP A 248 -0.53 23.80 -14.56
C ASP A 248 0.24 22.60 -15.13
N ILE A 249 1.57 22.68 -15.14
CA ILE A 249 2.42 21.56 -15.56
C ILE A 249 2.38 20.45 -14.51
N ILE A 250 2.37 20.82 -13.22
CA ILE A 250 2.33 19.86 -12.12
C ILE A 250 1.05 19.04 -12.13
N TYR A 251 -0.11 19.62 -12.42
CA TYR A 251 -1.38 18.88 -12.50
C TYR A 251 -1.39 17.79 -13.59
N LYS A 252 -0.50 17.86 -14.57
CA LYS A 252 -0.35 16.82 -15.61
C LYS A 252 0.41 15.60 -15.11
N ILE A 253 1.12 15.71 -13.98
CA ILE A 253 1.87 14.60 -13.40
C ILE A 253 0.88 13.65 -12.71
N PRO A 254 0.90 12.35 -13.03
CA PRO A 254 -0.04 11.40 -12.44
C PRO A 254 0.23 11.22 -10.95
N HIS A 255 -0.86 11.01 -10.20
CA HIS A 255 -0.85 10.79 -8.75
C HIS A 255 -0.22 11.93 -7.93
N SER A 256 -0.07 13.14 -8.48
CA SER A 256 0.49 14.28 -7.75
C SER A 256 -0.55 15.33 -7.40
N ILE A 257 -0.45 15.87 -6.18
CA ILE A 257 -1.29 16.96 -5.71
C ILE A 257 -0.40 18.10 -5.24
N PRO A 258 -0.41 19.26 -5.93
CA PRO A 258 0.25 20.47 -5.48
C PRO A 258 -0.48 21.05 -4.27
N ILE A 259 0.23 21.40 -3.19
CA ILE A 259 -0.34 22.03 -1.99
C ILE A 259 0.56 23.13 -1.43
N SER A 260 -0.01 24.03 -0.63
CA SER A 260 0.76 24.84 0.32
C SER A 260 0.31 24.51 1.73
N ALA A 261 1.12 23.74 2.46
CA ALA A 261 0.83 23.42 3.86
C ALA A 261 0.81 24.67 4.75
N HIS A 262 1.54 25.74 4.39
CA HIS A 262 1.53 26.98 5.15
C HIS A 262 0.22 27.75 4.98
N HIS A 263 -0.28 27.83 3.74
CA HIS A 263 -1.49 28.59 3.40
C HIS A 263 -2.78 27.75 3.30
N GLU A 264 -2.72 26.43 3.52
CA GLU A 264 -3.86 25.51 3.40
C GLU A 264 -4.45 25.42 1.98
N TRP A 265 -3.65 25.70 0.97
CA TRP A 265 -4.09 25.58 -0.43
C TRP A 265 -4.16 24.11 -0.85
N ASN A 266 -5.24 23.75 -1.56
CA ASN A 266 -5.52 22.43 -2.13
C ASN A 266 -5.65 21.28 -1.11
N PHE A 267 -6.06 21.58 0.12
CA PHE A 267 -6.31 20.54 1.12
C PHE A 267 -7.59 19.76 0.82
N ASP A 268 -8.59 20.42 0.26
CA ASP A 268 -9.80 19.84 -0.30
C ASP A 268 -9.50 18.80 -1.38
N ASP A 269 -8.74 19.18 -2.41
CA ASP A 269 -8.32 18.26 -3.49
C ASP A 269 -7.53 17.06 -2.95
N LEU A 270 -6.62 17.31 -1.99
CA LEU A 270 -5.84 16.25 -1.35
C LEU A 270 -6.74 15.26 -0.59
N LEU A 271 -7.75 15.76 0.14
CA LEU A 271 -8.69 14.92 0.89
C LEU A 271 -9.64 14.15 -0.02
N GLU A 272 -10.11 14.77 -1.11
CA GLU A 272 -10.94 14.11 -2.11
C GLU A 272 -10.16 12.96 -2.78
N LYS A 273 -8.94 13.22 -3.25
CA LYS A 273 -8.08 12.18 -3.83
C LYS A 273 -7.68 11.11 -2.83
N MET A 274 -7.48 11.47 -1.56
CA MET A 274 -7.26 10.49 -0.50
C MET A 274 -8.45 9.54 -0.38
N TRP A 275 -9.68 10.07 -0.41
CA TRP A 275 -10.90 9.28 -0.31
C TRP A 275 -11.05 8.34 -1.51
N GLU A 276 -10.84 8.85 -2.72
CA GLU A 276 -10.84 8.07 -3.97
C GLU A 276 -9.83 6.91 -3.91
N TYR A 277 -8.61 7.16 -3.44
CA TYR A 277 -7.53 6.16 -3.42
C TYR A 277 -7.72 5.12 -2.32
N LEU A 278 -8.39 5.49 -1.22
CA LEU A 278 -8.70 4.55 -0.14
C LEU A 278 -9.88 3.63 -0.48
N ASP A 279 -10.64 3.94 -1.54
CA ASP A 279 -11.76 3.14 -2.03
C ASP A 279 -12.75 2.81 -0.90
N LEU A 280 -13.12 3.88 -0.17
CA LEU A 280 -13.98 3.81 0.99
C LEU A 280 -15.43 4.10 0.63
N ILE A 281 -16.33 3.39 1.31
CA ILE A 281 -17.77 3.60 1.23
C ILE A 281 -18.33 3.88 2.63
N ARG A 282 -19.38 4.68 2.69
CA ARG A 282 -20.11 5.09 3.90
C ARG A 282 -21.47 4.43 3.88
N ILE A 283 -21.78 3.66 4.91
CA ILE A 283 -23.08 3.02 5.07
C ILE A 283 -23.79 3.62 6.26
N TYR A 284 -25.02 4.08 6.04
CA TYR A 284 -25.83 4.70 7.08
C TYR A 284 -26.73 3.68 7.76
N THR A 285 -26.72 3.66 9.09
CA THR A 285 -27.57 2.75 9.85
C THR A 285 -28.98 3.34 9.98
N LYS A 286 -30.00 2.50 9.82
CA LYS A 286 -31.39 2.89 10.03
C LYS A 286 -32.11 1.91 10.96
N PRO A 287 -32.37 2.29 12.22
CA PRO A 287 -33.18 1.48 13.12
C PRO A 287 -34.64 1.39 12.67
N LYS A 288 -35.32 0.31 13.06
CA LYS A 288 -36.75 0.13 12.76
C LYS A 288 -37.57 1.22 13.47
N GLY A 289 -38.39 1.95 12.70
CA GLY A 289 -39.24 3.03 13.22
C GLY A 289 -38.52 4.36 13.42
N GLN A 290 -37.23 4.45 13.10
CA GLN A 290 -36.45 5.70 13.16
C GLN A 290 -35.96 6.11 11.77
N LEU A 291 -35.58 7.38 11.66
CA LEU A 291 -34.88 7.92 10.50
C LEU A 291 -33.43 7.40 10.46
N PRO A 292 -32.79 7.37 9.29
CA PRO A 292 -31.37 7.03 9.18
C PRO A 292 -30.50 8.02 9.96
N ASP A 293 -29.45 7.52 10.60
CA ASP A 293 -28.42 8.36 11.21
C ASP A 293 -27.34 8.69 10.17
N TYR A 294 -27.33 9.93 9.71
CA TYR A 294 -26.33 10.45 8.77
C TYR A 294 -25.08 11.02 9.45
N SER A 295 -25.08 11.14 10.78
CA SER A 295 -23.96 11.72 11.54
C SER A 295 -22.82 10.72 11.76
N GLN A 296 -23.13 9.42 11.84
CA GLN A 296 -22.18 8.35 12.12
C GLN A 296 -22.29 7.21 11.10
N PRO A 297 -21.74 7.38 9.89
CA PRO A 297 -21.65 6.29 8.93
C PRO A 297 -20.69 5.20 9.39
N VAL A 298 -21.04 3.95 9.08
CA VAL A 298 -20.11 2.84 9.12
C VAL A 298 -19.28 2.88 7.84
N VAL A 299 -17.99 3.20 7.97
CA VAL A 299 -17.09 3.29 6.82
C VAL A 299 -16.48 1.92 6.53
N MET A 300 -16.50 1.47 5.28
CA MET A 300 -15.96 0.19 4.81
C MET A 300 -15.09 0.39 3.59
N ARG A 301 -14.35 -0.64 3.17
CA ARG A 301 -13.69 -0.67 1.86
C ARG A 301 -14.60 -1.33 0.85
N HIS A 302 -14.55 -0.88 -0.41
CA HIS A 302 -15.31 -1.48 -1.50
C HIS A 302 -14.93 -2.95 -1.76
N SER A 303 -13.71 -3.38 -1.41
CA SER A 303 -13.31 -4.78 -1.52
C SER A 303 -14.02 -5.72 -0.54
N ASN A 304 -14.46 -5.21 0.61
CA ASN A 304 -15.12 -5.96 1.68
C ASN A 304 -16.40 -5.23 2.11
N CYS A 305 -17.34 -5.05 1.17
CA CYS A 305 -18.55 -4.27 1.38
C CYS A 305 -19.84 -5.09 1.37
N THR A 306 -19.80 -6.36 1.77
CA THR A 306 -21.04 -7.14 1.87
C THR A 306 -21.87 -6.74 3.09
N VAL A 307 -23.17 -7.08 3.09
CA VAL A 307 -24.02 -6.94 4.28
C VAL A 307 -23.47 -7.74 5.47
N GLU A 308 -22.82 -8.89 5.20
CA GLU A 308 -22.11 -9.66 6.22
C GLU A 308 -20.94 -8.88 6.84
N ASP A 309 -20.11 -8.24 6.02
CA ASP A 309 -19.00 -7.39 6.47
C ASP A 309 -19.51 -6.21 7.32
N PHE A 310 -20.58 -5.55 6.86
CA PHE A 310 -21.23 -4.47 7.59
C PHE A 310 -21.73 -4.92 8.96
N CYS A 311 -22.41 -6.07 9.05
CA CYS A 311 -22.86 -6.62 10.33
C CYS A 311 -21.68 -6.93 11.26
N ASN A 312 -20.61 -7.51 10.73
CA ASN A 312 -19.41 -7.86 11.48
C ASN A 312 -18.65 -6.63 11.99
N GLN A 313 -18.71 -5.52 11.26
CA GLN A 313 -18.10 -4.27 11.68
C GLN A 313 -18.87 -3.58 12.82
N ILE A 314 -20.19 -3.64 12.81
CA ILE A 314 -21.00 -3.15 13.94
C ILE A 314 -20.76 -4.03 15.16
N HIS A 315 -21.01 -5.33 15.04
CA HIS A 315 -20.72 -6.31 16.10
C HIS A 315 -20.81 -7.75 15.58
N LYS A 316 -19.79 -8.57 15.86
CA LYS A 316 -19.69 -9.98 15.40
C LYS A 316 -20.88 -10.89 15.78
N SER A 317 -21.69 -10.52 16.77
CA SER A 317 -22.88 -11.30 17.14
C SER A 317 -24.08 -11.06 16.21
N ILE A 318 -24.14 -9.92 15.52
CA ILE A 318 -25.32 -9.52 14.73
C ILE A 318 -25.58 -10.53 13.59
N ILE A 319 -24.51 -11.08 13.01
CA ILE A 319 -24.63 -12.06 11.92
C ILE A 319 -25.32 -13.36 12.37
N LYS A 320 -25.22 -13.73 13.66
CA LYS A 320 -25.85 -14.95 14.19
C LYS A 320 -27.38 -14.82 14.17
N ASP A 321 -27.86 -13.63 14.50
CA ASP A 321 -29.29 -13.31 14.54
C ASP A 321 -29.81 -12.75 13.22
N PHE A 322 -28.98 -12.67 12.17
CA PHE A 322 -29.35 -12.05 10.90
C PHE A 322 -30.42 -12.87 10.16
N ARG A 323 -31.52 -12.22 9.76
CA ARG A 323 -32.55 -12.79 8.87
C ARG A 323 -32.42 -12.25 7.44
N ASN A 324 -32.46 -10.93 7.30
CA ASN A 324 -32.30 -10.19 6.04
C ASN A 324 -32.02 -8.70 6.35
N ALA A 325 -31.65 -7.94 5.33
CA ALA A 325 -31.51 -6.48 5.42
C ALA A 325 -32.47 -5.79 4.46
N LEU A 326 -32.97 -4.62 4.86
CA LEU A 326 -33.63 -3.67 3.97
C LEU A 326 -32.62 -2.60 3.59
N ILE A 327 -32.47 -2.35 2.30
CA ILE A 327 -31.53 -1.35 1.78
C ILE A 327 -32.30 -0.29 1.00
N TRP A 328 -31.90 0.97 1.18
CA TRP A 328 -32.23 2.09 0.33
C TRP A 328 -30.93 2.63 -0.25
N GLY A 329 -30.84 2.77 -1.57
CA GLY A 329 -29.66 3.34 -2.20
C GLY A 329 -29.39 2.78 -3.59
N SER A 330 -28.17 2.99 -4.07
CA SER A 330 -27.78 2.70 -5.45
C SER A 330 -27.44 1.22 -5.66
N SER A 331 -27.15 0.45 -4.60
CA SER A 331 -26.88 -0.99 -4.72
C SER A 331 -28.12 -1.84 -5.02
N VAL A 332 -29.32 -1.28 -4.90
CA VAL A 332 -30.59 -1.97 -5.10
C VAL A 332 -31.40 -1.36 -6.23
N LYS A 333 -32.22 -2.19 -6.91
CA LYS A 333 -33.04 -1.72 -8.03
C LYS A 333 -34.35 -1.07 -7.57
N HIS A 334 -34.82 -1.43 -6.38
CA HIS A 334 -36.06 -0.91 -5.81
C HIS A 334 -35.81 -0.39 -4.40
N ASN A 335 -36.41 0.75 -4.05
CA ASN A 335 -36.23 1.38 -2.75
C ASN A 335 -37.48 1.22 -1.86
N PRO A 336 -37.41 0.54 -0.70
CA PRO A 336 -36.35 -0.38 -0.28
C PRO A 336 -36.46 -1.78 -0.90
N GLN A 337 -35.34 -2.48 -0.95
CA GLN A 337 -35.27 -3.89 -1.36
C GLN A 337 -34.76 -4.76 -0.20
N LYS A 338 -35.34 -5.97 -0.08
CA LYS A 338 -34.85 -6.99 0.86
C LYS A 338 -33.69 -7.74 0.24
N VAL A 339 -32.59 -7.84 0.97
CA VAL A 339 -31.38 -8.54 0.50
C VAL A 339 -30.86 -9.55 1.54
N GLY A 340 -30.03 -10.47 1.05
CA GLY A 340 -29.29 -11.43 1.88
C GLY A 340 -27.95 -10.87 2.35
N LYS A 341 -27.18 -11.71 3.05
CA LYS A 341 -25.88 -11.36 3.63
C LYS A 341 -24.76 -11.14 2.60
N GLU A 342 -24.87 -11.76 1.43
CA GLU A 342 -23.88 -11.69 0.34
C GLU A 342 -24.05 -10.47 -0.56
N HIS A 343 -25.09 -9.65 -0.32
CA HIS A 343 -25.34 -8.46 -1.12
C HIS A 343 -24.21 -7.43 -0.93
N ILE A 344 -23.74 -6.90 -2.05
CA ILE A 344 -22.67 -5.90 -2.12
C ILE A 344 -23.29 -4.52 -1.95
N LEU A 345 -22.85 -3.77 -0.94
CA LEU A 345 -23.30 -2.41 -0.64
C LEU A 345 -22.53 -1.39 -1.50
N ALA A 346 -23.18 -0.25 -1.75
CA ALA A 346 -22.60 0.91 -2.42
C ALA A 346 -22.44 2.10 -1.46
N ASP A 347 -21.65 3.10 -1.85
CA ASP A 347 -21.49 4.33 -1.06
C ASP A 347 -22.84 5.02 -0.84
N GLU A 348 -23.02 5.52 0.38
CA GLU A 348 -24.23 6.19 0.88
C GLU A 348 -25.49 5.32 0.99
N ASP A 349 -25.37 4.00 0.85
CA ASP A 349 -26.49 3.11 1.13
C ASP A 349 -26.97 3.21 2.58
N VAL A 350 -28.28 3.14 2.76
CA VAL A 350 -28.93 3.08 4.07
C VAL A 350 -29.34 1.64 4.35
N VAL A 351 -28.92 1.10 5.49
CA VAL A 351 -29.16 -0.32 5.86
C VAL A 351 -29.96 -0.42 7.14
N GLN A 352 -31.06 -1.19 7.07
CA GLN A 352 -31.84 -1.63 8.24
C GLN A 352 -31.76 -3.15 8.38
N ILE A 353 -31.12 -3.61 9.45
CA ILE A 353 -30.96 -5.05 9.75
C ILE A 353 -32.24 -5.60 10.37
N LEU A 354 -32.70 -6.75 9.87
CA LEU A 354 -33.83 -7.50 10.44
C LEU A 354 -33.30 -8.78 11.09
N LYS A 355 -33.62 -8.96 12.37
CA LYS A 355 -33.21 -10.13 13.14
C LYS A 355 -34.19 -11.30 12.99
N LYS A 356 -33.70 -12.52 13.17
CA LYS A 356 -34.51 -13.72 13.40
C LYS A 356 -35.24 -13.51 14.73
N ILE A 357 -36.55 -13.77 14.73
CA ILE A 357 -37.39 -13.72 15.92
C ILE A 357 -37.21 -15.04 16.66
#